data_AF-A0A411DNZ9-F1
#
_entry.id   AF-A0A411DNZ9-F1
#
_cell.length_a   1.000
_cell.length_b   1.000
_cell.length_c   1.000
_cell.angle_alpha   90.00
_cell.angle_beta   90.00
_cell.angle_gamma   90.00
#
_symmetry.space_group_name_H-M   'P 1'
#
loop_
_entity.id
_entity.type
_entity.pdbx_description
1 polymer ?
#
loop_
_entity_poly.entity_id
_entity_poly.type
_entity_poly.pdbx_seq_one_letter_code
_entity_poly.pdbx_strand_id
1 'polypeptide(L)'
;MIPKYIRLLFCIPFVIIICYSVYLCSVYSSIPETIIIHGYGSMKDSYGSKIFLVFPILMNLAVLVFIWLIIRRPDKIKFTFEMKDEEREKTYRITQLALVIIAIFVTIMMTPLSFSDVVFK
;
A
#
# COMPACT_ATOMS: atom_id res chain seq x y z
N MET A 1 11.92 1.31 -20.44
CA MET A 1 10.58 1.80 -20.79
C MET A 1 9.53 0.99 -20.02
N ILE A 2 8.57 1.61 -19.33
CA ILE A 2 7.56 0.86 -18.54
C ILE A 2 6.47 0.33 -19.50
N PRO A 3 6.19 -0.98 -19.54
CA PRO A 3 5.12 -1.53 -20.36
C PRO A 3 3.73 -1.01 -19.96
N LYS A 4 2.81 -0.91 -20.92
CA LYS A 4 1.44 -0.42 -20.68
C LYS A 4 0.69 -1.28 -19.66
N TYR A 5 0.85 -2.60 -19.71
CA TYR A 5 0.19 -3.52 -18.77
C TYR A 5 0.67 -3.32 -17.33
N ILE A 6 1.95 -3.00 -17.09
CA ILE A 6 2.48 -2.73 -15.74
C ILE A 6 1.81 -1.47 -15.16
N ARG A 7 1.65 -0.43 -15.98
CA ARG A 7 0.95 0.79 -15.54
C ARG A 7 -0.51 0.50 -15.18
N LEU A 8 -1.19 -0.31 -15.99
CA LEU A 8 -2.58 -0.69 -15.76
C LEU A 8 -2.74 -1.51 -14.49
N LEU A 9 -1.90 -2.53 -14.28
CA LEU A 9 -1.91 -3.33 -13.06
C LEU A 9 -1.57 -2.50 -11.81
N PHE A 10 -0.66 -1.52 -11.95
CA PHE A 10 -0.32 -0.61 -10.85
C PHE A 10 -1.46 0.38 -10.49
N CYS A 11 -2.51 0.49 -11.30
CA CYS A 11 -3.71 1.24 -10.92
C CYS A 11 -4.61 0.48 -9.93
N ILE A 12 -4.51 -0.85 -9.86
CA ILE A 12 -5.36 -1.69 -9.00
C ILE A 12 -5.28 -1.27 -7.52
N PRO A 13 -4.09 -1.06 -6.92
CA PRO A 13 -3.98 -0.55 -5.55
C PRO A 13 -4.71 0.78 -5.31
N PHE A 14 -4.67 1.70 -6.28
CA PHE A 14 -5.36 2.98 -6.16
C PHE A 14 -6.88 2.81 -6.17
N VAL A 15 -7.41 1.90 -6.99
CA VAL A 15 -8.85 1.58 -6.99
C VAL A 15 -9.26 1.04 -5.63
N ILE A 16 -8.48 0.14 -5.03
CA ILE A 16 -8.75 -0.41 -3.69
C ILE A 16 -8.77 0.73 -2.64
N ILE A 17 -7.76 1.62 -2.66
CA ILE A 17 -7.68 2.76 -1.75
C ILE A 17 -8.87 3.71 -1.93
N ILE A 18 -9.28 3.99 -3.16
CA ILE A 18 -10.45 4.85 -3.45
C ILE A 18 -11.72 4.21 -2.90
N CYS A 19 -11.97 2.93 -3.18
CA CYS A 19 -13.13 2.21 -2.65
C CYS A 19 -13.17 2.26 -1.11
N TYR A 20 -12.02 2.02 -0.47
CA TYR A 20 -11.89 2.12 0.99
C TYR A 20 -12.15 3.55 1.50
N SER A 21 -11.56 4.55 0.86
CA SER A 21 -11.70 5.95 1.27
C SER A 21 -13.15 6.42 1.16
N VAL A 22 -13.85 6.04 0.08
CA VAL A 22 -15.29 6.33 -0.10
C VAL A 22 -16.12 5.67 0.99
N TYR A 23 -15.85 4.39 1.31
CA TYR A 23 -16.52 3.71 2.41
C TYR A 23 -16.28 4.44 3.74
N LEU A 24 -15.02 4.73 4.07
CA LEU A 24 -14.67 5.44 5.30
C LEU A 24 -15.41 6.78 5.39
N CYS A 25 -15.40 7.59 4.34
CA CYS A 25 -16.14 8.85 4.29
C CYS A 25 -17.65 8.68 4.53
N SER A 26 -18.26 7.60 4.02
CA SER A 26 -19.69 7.33 4.21
C SER A 26 -20.08 6.97 5.64
N VAL A 27 -19.15 6.38 6.41
CA VAL A 27 -19.38 5.98 7.81
C VAL A 27 -18.72 6.93 8.83
N TYR A 28 -17.86 7.85 8.38
CA TYR A 28 -16.98 8.67 9.23
C TYR A 28 -17.73 9.50 10.27
N SER A 29 -18.90 10.04 9.91
CA SER A 29 -19.75 10.82 10.83
C SER A 29 -20.33 9.98 11.97
N SER A 30 -20.47 8.67 11.77
CA SER A 30 -21.01 7.73 12.75
C SER A 30 -19.94 7.21 13.72
N ILE A 31 -18.66 7.51 13.46
CA ILE A 31 -17.54 7.08 14.30
C ILE A 31 -17.35 8.09 15.44
N PRO A 32 -17.24 7.62 16.71
CA PRO A 32 -16.98 8.50 17.85
C PRO A 32 -15.64 9.24 17.67
N GLU A 33 -15.55 10.46 18.20
CA GLU A 33 -14.32 11.28 18.11
C GLU A 33 -13.10 10.57 18.73
N THR A 34 -13.32 9.79 19.77
CA THR A 34 -12.32 8.94 20.42
C THR A 34 -12.55 7.48 20.08
N ILE A 35 -11.55 6.87 19.46
CA ILE A 35 -11.47 5.43 19.16
C ILE A 35 -10.44 4.77 20.07
N ILE A 36 -10.64 3.48 20.34
CA ILE A 36 -9.64 2.67 21.02
C ILE A 36 -8.53 2.36 20.01
N ILE A 37 -7.31 2.71 20.37
CA ILE A 37 -6.09 2.32 19.67
C ILE A 37 -5.49 1.19 20.49
N HIS A 38 -5.52 -0.02 19.91
CA HIS A 38 -4.96 -1.18 20.57
C HIS A 38 -3.45 -1.05 20.73
N GLY A 39 -2.99 -1.18 21.98
CA GLY A 39 -1.57 -1.25 22.29
C GLY A 39 -1.00 -2.60 21.84
N TYR A 40 0.22 -2.60 21.29
CA TYR A 40 0.90 -3.85 20.96
C TYR A 40 1.69 -4.37 22.16
N GLY A 41 1.56 -5.65 22.50
CA GLY A 41 2.31 -6.31 23.58
C GLY A 41 1.79 -6.00 24.98
N SER A 42 2.62 -5.42 25.84
CA SER A 42 2.28 -5.08 27.24
C SER A 42 1.73 -3.65 27.42
N MET A 43 1.57 -2.90 26.33
CA MET A 43 0.99 -1.55 26.37
C MET A 43 -0.53 -1.62 26.52
N LYS A 44 -1.07 -0.87 27.48
CA LYS A 44 -2.52 -0.74 27.66
C LYS A 44 -3.14 -0.05 26.44
N ASP A 45 -4.34 -0.48 26.09
CA ASP A 45 -5.19 0.19 25.12
C ASP A 45 -5.30 1.68 25.45
N SER A 46 -5.13 2.50 24.43
CA SER A 46 -5.12 3.95 24.54
C SER A 46 -6.25 4.53 23.73
N TYR A 47 -6.80 5.67 24.14
CA TYR A 47 -7.81 6.36 23.35
C TYR A 47 -7.11 7.36 22.43
N GLY A 48 -7.45 7.34 21.14
CA GLY A 48 -6.95 8.29 20.15
C GLY A 48 -8.07 8.89 19.32
N SER A 49 -7.74 9.90 18.51
CA SER A 49 -8.72 10.56 17.64
C SER A 49 -9.09 9.68 16.44
N LYS A 50 -10.35 9.72 16.00
CA LYS A 50 -10.80 9.06 14.76
C LYS A 50 -10.04 9.51 13.50
N ILE A 51 -9.27 10.61 13.55
CA ILE A 51 -8.38 11.01 12.44
C ILE A 51 -7.29 9.98 12.13
N PHE A 52 -6.92 9.15 13.11
CA PHE A 52 -5.98 8.06 12.91
C PHE A 52 -6.46 7.03 11.88
N LEU A 53 -7.76 6.96 11.57
CA LEU A 53 -8.30 6.10 10.50
C LEU A 53 -7.83 6.50 9.10
N VAL A 54 -7.37 7.75 8.93
CA VAL A 54 -6.79 8.26 7.67
C VAL A 54 -5.30 7.89 7.55
N PHE A 55 -4.63 7.60 8.67
CA PHE A 55 -3.19 7.31 8.69
C PHE A 55 -2.81 6.09 7.84
N PRO A 56 -3.50 4.93 7.92
CA PRO A 56 -3.24 3.81 7.03
C PRO A 56 -3.37 4.14 5.54
N ILE A 57 -4.33 5.02 5.17
CA ILE A 57 -4.52 5.47 3.78
C ILE A 57 -3.26 6.22 3.31
N LEU A 58 -2.81 7.19 4.11
CA LEU A 58 -1.63 7.99 3.81
C LEU A 58 -0.36 7.12 3.73
N MET A 59 -0.20 6.18 4.66
CA MET A 59 0.94 5.27 4.67
C MET A 59 0.94 4.36 3.44
N ASN A 60 -0.21 3.84 3.05
CA ASN A 60 -0.35 3.02 1.83
C ASN A 60 -0.01 3.81 0.57
N LEU A 61 -0.49 5.07 0.47
CA LEU A 61 -0.11 5.97 -0.62
C LEU A 61 1.40 6.24 -0.66
N ALA A 62 2.04 6.45 0.50
CA ALA A 62 3.49 6.65 0.58
C ALA A 62 4.28 5.42 0.09
N VAL A 63 3.84 4.22 0.47
CA VAL A 63 4.42 2.95 -0.03
C VAL A 63 4.25 2.82 -1.55
N LEU A 64 3.06 3.12 -2.08
CA LEU A 64 2.82 3.09 -3.52
C LEU A 64 3.71 4.09 -4.27
N VAL A 65 3.88 5.32 -3.75
CA VAL A 65 4.80 6.31 -4.32
C VAL A 65 6.23 5.75 -4.35
N PHE A 66 6.69 5.15 -3.25
CA PHE A 66 8.02 4.55 -3.18
C PHE A 66 8.21 3.43 -4.21
N ILE A 67 7.25 2.50 -4.32
CA ILE A 67 7.29 1.42 -5.30
C ILE A 67 7.28 1.98 -6.73
N TRP A 68 6.48 3.01 -7.00
CA TRP A 68 6.43 3.65 -8.31
C TRP A 68 7.76 4.28 -8.70
N LEU A 69 8.47 4.92 -7.76
CA LEU A 69 9.80 5.47 -8.00
C LEU A 69 10.80 4.39 -8.45
N ILE A 70 10.72 3.20 -7.85
CA ILE A 70 11.55 2.05 -8.22
C ILE A 70 11.15 1.51 -9.60
N ILE A 71 9.85 1.31 -9.86
CA ILE A 71 9.34 0.85 -11.16
C ILE A 71 9.78 1.79 -12.29
N ARG A 72 9.82 3.10 -12.03
CA ARG A 72 10.23 4.13 -13.01
C ARG A 72 11.72 4.09 -13.34
N ARG A 73 12.55 3.64 -12.40
CA ARG A 73 14.01 3.55 -12.58
C ARG A 73 14.55 2.17 -12.20
N PRO A 74 14.23 1.10 -12.96
CA PRO A 74 14.73 -0.24 -12.70
C PRO A 74 16.26 -0.32 -12.89
N ASP A 75 16.85 0.63 -13.61
CA ASP A 75 18.30 0.81 -13.80
C ASP A 75 19.07 1.05 -12.50
N LYS A 76 18.42 1.55 -11.46
CA LYS A 76 19.05 1.80 -10.15
C LYS A 76 19.07 0.57 -9.24
N ILE A 77 18.44 -0.53 -9.64
CA ILE A 77 18.40 -1.76 -8.86
C ILE A 77 19.74 -2.48 -9.05
N LYS A 78 20.51 -2.59 -7.96
CA LYS A 78 21.74 -3.38 -7.93
C LYS A 78 21.37 -4.84 -7.69
N PHE A 79 21.42 -5.64 -8.74
CA PHE A 79 21.24 -7.08 -8.64
C PHE A 79 22.51 -7.75 -8.12
N THR A 80 22.38 -8.74 -7.25
CA THR A 80 23.51 -9.47 -6.65
C THR A 80 24.19 -10.43 -7.63
N PHE A 81 23.58 -10.68 -8.79
CA PHE A 81 24.09 -11.57 -9.83
C PHE A 81 24.54 -10.77 -11.05
N GLU A 82 25.54 -11.31 -11.74
CA GLU A 82 26.08 -10.75 -12.97
C GLU A 82 25.05 -10.90 -14.10
N MET A 83 24.49 -9.78 -14.56
CA MET A 83 23.52 -9.76 -15.66
C MET A 83 24.23 -9.68 -16.99
N LYS A 84 23.91 -10.62 -17.90
CA LYS A 84 24.19 -10.44 -19.32
C LYS A 84 23.28 -9.35 -19.88
N ASP A 85 23.81 -8.48 -20.74
CA ASP A 85 23.06 -7.36 -21.32
C ASP A 85 21.79 -7.81 -22.06
N GLU A 86 21.82 -8.99 -22.69
CA GLU A 86 20.69 -9.59 -23.40
C GLU A 86 19.50 -9.93 -22.48
N GLU A 87 19.76 -10.25 -21.21
CA GLU A 87 18.72 -10.63 -20.23
C GLU A 87 18.26 -9.46 -19.35
N ARG A 88 18.95 -8.32 -19.44
CA ARG A 88 18.74 -7.14 -18.61
C ARG A 88 17.33 -6.59 -18.77
N GLU A 89 16.85 -6.44 -20.00
CA GLU A 89 15.48 -5.97 -20.25
C GLU A 89 14.41 -6.92 -19.71
N LYS A 90 14.61 -8.22 -19.90
CA LYS A 90 13.69 -9.26 -19.41
C LYS A 90 13.61 -9.20 -17.89
N THR A 91 14.76 -9.09 -17.23
CA THR A 91 14.80 -9.01 -15.77
C THR A 91 14.14 -7.74 -15.26
N TYR A 92 14.38 -6.58 -15.88
CA TYR A 92 13.71 -5.33 -15.51
C TYR A 92 12.19 -5.45 -15.57
N ARG A 93 11.65 -6.11 -16.61
CA ARG A 93 10.20 -6.35 -16.73
C ARG A 93 9.68 -7.29 -15.64
N ILE A 94 10.41 -8.35 -15.33
CA ILE A 94 10.06 -9.29 -14.24
C ILE A 94 10.08 -8.58 -12.89
N THR A 95 11.12 -7.79 -12.60
CA THR A 95 11.22 -7.02 -11.35
C THR A 95 10.11 -5.99 -11.23
N GLN A 96 9.78 -5.26 -12.31
CA GLN A 96 8.66 -4.34 -12.32
C GLN A 96 7.33 -5.05 -12.04
N LEU A 97 7.10 -6.23 -12.64
CA LEU A 97 5.91 -7.02 -12.39
C LEU A 97 5.84 -7.50 -10.93
N ALA A 98 6.94 -7.98 -10.38
CA ALA A 98 7.02 -8.39 -8.98
C ALA A 98 6.72 -7.23 -8.03
N LEU A 99 7.24 -6.03 -8.31
CA LEU A 99 6.95 -4.82 -7.55
C LEU A 99 5.46 -4.44 -7.58
N VAL A 100 4.79 -4.61 -8.73
CA VAL A 100 3.34 -4.40 -8.81
C VAL A 100 2.57 -5.42 -7.97
N ILE A 101 2.97 -6.69 -8.02
CA ILE A 101 2.35 -7.74 -7.18
C ILE A 101 2.52 -7.41 -5.70
N ILE A 102 3.73 -7.00 -5.28
CA ILE A 102 4.01 -6.56 -3.91
C ILE A 102 3.14 -5.35 -3.54
N ALA A 103 3.00 -4.37 -4.42
CA ALA A 103 2.15 -3.20 -4.17
C ALA A 103 0.70 -3.60 -3.89
N ILE A 104 0.12 -4.47 -4.73
CA ILE A 104 -1.24 -4.98 -4.55
C ILE A 104 -1.36 -5.75 -3.22
N PHE A 105 -0.41 -6.63 -2.93
CA PHE A 105 -0.41 -7.42 -1.71
C PHE A 105 -0.35 -6.55 -0.45
N VAL A 106 0.57 -5.57 -0.41
CA VAL A 106 0.69 -4.64 0.72
C VAL A 106 -0.59 -3.81 0.88
N THR A 107 -1.18 -3.32 -0.21
CA THR A 107 -2.43 -2.57 -0.15
C THR A 107 -3.58 -3.40 0.40
N ILE A 108 -3.70 -4.68 0.01
CA ILE A 108 -4.70 -5.60 0.57
C ILE A 108 -4.43 -5.81 2.07
N MET A 109 -3.19 -6.08 2.49
CA MET A 109 -2.84 -6.31 3.90
C MET A 109 -3.06 -5.07 4.80
N MET A 110 -2.85 -3.87 4.27
CA MET A 110 -3.12 -2.61 4.98
C MET A 110 -4.62 -2.35 5.17
N THR A 111 -5.48 -2.97 4.35
CA THR A 111 -6.92 -2.71 4.39
C THR A 111 -7.55 -3.25 5.70
N PRO A 112 -7.39 -4.52 6.10
CA PRO A 112 -7.85 -5.03 7.40
C PRO A 112 -7.27 -4.27 8.61
N LEU A 113 -6.00 -3.86 8.54
CA LEU A 113 -5.37 -3.06 9.59
C LEU A 113 -6.05 -1.69 9.78
N SER A 114 -6.73 -1.19 8.75
CA SER A 114 -7.51 0.05 8.83
C SER A 114 -8.92 -0.19 9.37
N PHE A 115 -9.40 -1.43 9.33
CA PHE A 115 -10.78 -1.82 9.65
C PHE A 115 -10.92 -2.58 10.97
N SER A 116 -9.84 -3.14 11.52
CA SER A 116 -9.87 -3.80 12.84
C SER A 116 -10.50 -2.90 13.89
N ASP A 117 -10.18 -1.60 13.84
CA ASP A 117 -10.61 -0.62 14.83
C ASP A 117 -12.02 -0.05 14.55
N VAL A 118 -12.58 -0.26 13.35
CA VAL A 118 -13.88 0.30 12.94
C VAL A 118 -14.98 -0.75 12.88
N VAL A 119 -14.65 -1.99 12.48
CA VAL A 119 -15.62 -3.05 12.19
C VAL A 119 -15.73 -4.07 13.31
N PHE A 120 -14.65 -4.35 14.05
CA PHE A 120 -14.68 -5.30 15.17
C PHE A 120 -14.96 -4.53 16.45
N LYS A 121 -16.24 -4.31 16.70
CA LYS A 121 -16.78 -3.73 17.92
C LYS A 121 -16.98 -4.81 18.98
#